data_AF-A0A2E8H268-F1
#
_entry.id   AF-A0A2E8H268-F1
#
_cell.length_a   1.000
_cell.length_b   1.000
_cell.length_c   1.000
_cell.angle_alpha   90.00
_cell.angle_beta   90.00
_cell.angle_gamma   90.00
#
_symmetry.space_group_name_H-M   'P 1'
#
loop_
_entity.id
_entity.type
_entity.pdbx_description
1 polymer ?
#
loop_
_entity_poly.entity_id
_entity_poly.type
_entity_poly.pdbx_seq_one_letter_code
_entity_poly.pdbx_strand_id
1 'polypeptide(L)'
;MEKLFANIYRMGRSNPRGTSYTYFLKRPKGNLLVVHGTAPTDEDLVEIETLGGIDSQWVCHSHDAIKGTTHKQIHERFGAPLHVHRIDRGRVRSKARCEMDVFEGDGTTLGDDFEAFFLPTCSPGHSVYRWKSRGKYYLFTSHAMYYRDDAWDLQFNRHNDWHGHVGPLSKQHIDYVLPGYAPSEEKGFYSLDDEMRKGLAKALRAVRGKLLPKPPQLELAGLAKGLKLDGNLSAAWKRVPAVDLIGNQGNTPEHAGSCRIAYDAQYLWFCFDNDEPQMDKLTAKATKRDSRKPAIWDDDNVEIFVCPDAKDRTTCYQFIVNANAAVLDQASIDSYTSMKWTSDTEANVSREKNKWIAQIRIPLADLGVEPSTGKKIGLNVYRNRVCGATDSTASGWSAVGLRSHLTPSRFGVVTLGT
;
A
#
# COMPACT_ATOMS: atom_id res chain seq x y z
N MET A 1 20.61 18.86 -21.82
CA MET A 1 19.18 18.89 -21.43
C MET A 1 18.29 19.55 -22.49
N GLU A 2 17.06 19.09 -22.75
CA GLU A 2 16.12 19.72 -23.71
C GLU A 2 15.14 20.64 -22.99
N LYS A 3 14.95 21.88 -23.48
CA LYS A 3 13.96 22.83 -22.94
C LYS A 3 12.62 22.67 -23.64
N LEU A 4 11.62 22.11 -22.94
CA LEU A 4 10.26 21.91 -23.46
C LEU A 4 9.39 23.17 -23.37
N PHE A 5 9.48 23.84 -22.23
CA PHE A 5 8.76 25.07 -21.95
C PHE A 5 9.72 26.03 -21.25
N ALA A 6 9.27 27.25 -20.99
CA ALA A 6 10.12 28.29 -20.42
C ALA A 6 10.83 27.89 -19.11
N ASN A 7 10.20 27.02 -18.31
CA ASN A 7 10.73 26.54 -17.03
C ASN A 7 10.56 25.01 -16.84
N ILE A 8 10.43 24.27 -17.93
CA ILE A 8 10.35 22.80 -17.93
C ILE A 8 11.38 22.27 -18.90
N TYR A 9 12.22 21.40 -18.39
CA TYR A 9 13.27 20.75 -19.14
C TYR A 9 13.12 19.24 -19.03
N ARG A 10 13.61 18.49 -20.02
CA ARG A 10 13.65 17.03 -19.97
C ARG A 10 15.02 16.49 -20.39
N MET A 11 15.36 15.34 -19.82
CA MET A 11 16.53 14.54 -20.16
C MET A 11 16.02 13.18 -20.62
N GLY A 12 16.35 12.81 -21.86
CA GLY A 12 15.80 11.62 -22.52
C GLY A 12 16.87 10.60 -22.87
N ARG A 13 16.55 9.31 -22.71
CA ARG A 13 17.35 8.20 -23.27
C ARG A 13 16.47 7.24 -24.04
N SER A 14 16.75 7.11 -25.33
CA SER A 14 16.02 6.21 -26.23
C SER A 14 16.59 4.81 -26.22
N ASN A 15 15.72 3.83 -26.42
CA ASN A 15 16.01 2.44 -26.74
C ASN A 15 15.04 1.96 -27.83
N PRO A 16 15.18 0.73 -28.37
CA PRO A 16 14.31 0.26 -29.46
C PRO A 16 12.81 0.22 -29.14
N ARG A 17 12.42 0.24 -27.86
CA ARG A 17 11.00 0.23 -27.45
C ARG A 17 10.43 1.64 -27.29
N GLY A 18 11.27 2.64 -27.04
CA GLY A 18 10.83 4.01 -26.77
C GLY A 18 11.87 4.83 -25.99
N THR A 19 11.45 5.99 -25.51
CA THR A 19 12.29 6.97 -24.81
C THR A 19 11.78 7.18 -23.39
N SER A 20 12.69 7.11 -22.41
CA SER A 20 12.40 7.48 -21.02
C SER A 20 12.85 8.92 -20.75
N TYR A 21 12.11 9.66 -19.94
CA TYR A 21 12.27 11.09 -19.68
C TYR A 21 12.25 11.42 -18.19
N THR A 22 13.35 11.97 -17.71
CA THR A 22 13.38 12.68 -16.42
C THR A 22 13.14 14.17 -16.68
N TYR A 23 12.33 14.82 -15.84
CA TYR A 23 11.96 16.22 -16.00
C TYR A 23 12.57 17.09 -14.91
N PHE A 24 13.17 18.22 -15.29
CA PHE A 24 13.63 19.26 -14.38
C PHE A 24 12.65 20.44 -14.42
N LEU A 25 12.12 20.81 -13.26
CA LEU A 25 11.10 21.85 -13.08
C LEU A 25 11.73 23.05 -12.38
N LYS A 26 11.95 24.14 -13.12
CA LYS A 26 12.50 25.37 -12.54
C LYS A 26 11.36 26.16 -11.87
N ARG A 27 11.43 26.26 -10.55
CA ARG A 27 10.34 26.78 -9.71
C ARG A 27 10.82 27.96 -8.85
N PRO A 28 9.95 28.94 -8.57
CA PRO A 28 10.26 29.99 -7.59
C PRO A 28 10.44 29.46 -6.17
N LYS A 29 9.80 28.33 -5.82
CA LYS A 29 9.76 27.73 -4.48
C LYS A 29 10.58 26.43 -4.40
N GLY A 30 11.76 26.42 -5.01
CA GLY A 30 12.65 25.27 -5.06
C GLY A 30 12.40 24.36 -6.26
N ASN A 31 13.46 24.09 -7.01
CA ASN A 31 13.47 23.30 -8.23
C ASN A 31 13.28 21.81 -7.94
N LEU A 32 12.64 21.10 -8.88
CA LEU A 32 12.33 19.68 -8.71
C LEU A 32 12.86 18.84 -9.85
N LEU A 33 13.21 17.60 -9.53
CA LEU A 33 13.47 16.55 -10.51
C LEU A 33 12.35 15.50 -10.44
N VAL A 34 11.50 15.41 -11.45
CA VAL A 34 10.53 14.30 -11.60
C VAL A 34 11.18 13.20 -12.41
N VAL A 35 11.57 12.11 -11.74
CA VAL A 35 12.47 11.09 -12.28
C VAL A 35 11.70 9.96 -12.95
N HIS A 36 12.21 9.50 -14.10
CA HIS A 36 11.79 8.25 -14.75
C HIS A 36 12.95 7.58 -15.47
N GLY A 37 13.55 6.58 -14.83
CA GLY A 37 14.45 5.57 -15.42
C GLY A 37 15.76 6.07 -16.04
N THR A 38 15.85 7.35 -16.38
CA THR A 38 16.94 8.01 -17.09
C THR A 38 17.69 8.92 -16.12
N ALA A 39 18.97 8.63 -15.93
CA ALA A 39 19.85 9.48 -15.16
C ALA A 39 20.17 10.77 -15.95
N PRO A 40 20.08 11.96 -15.30
CA PRO A 40 20.80 13.14 -15.79
C PRO A 40 22.29 12.80 -15.97
N THR A 41 22.90 13.31 -17.03
CA THR A 41 24.36 13.26 -17.21
C THR A 41 25.03 14.28 -16.30
N ASP A 42 26.36 14.18 -16.12
CA ASP A 42 27.10 15.18 -15.35
C ASP A 42 27.00 16.59 -15.96
N GLU A 43 26.97 16.69 -17.30
CA GLU A 43 26.72 17.94 -18.03
C GLU A 43 25.33 18.51 -17.73
N ASP A 44 24.28 17.67 -17.71
CA ASP A 44 22.93 18.10 -17.33
C ASP A 44 22.92 18.63 -15.88
N LEU A 45 23.63 17.97 -14.95
CA LEU A 45 23.69 18.40 -13.56
C LEU A 45 24.44 19.74 -13.39
N VAL A 46 25.51 19.96 -14.16
CA VAL A 46 26.21 21.26 -14.21
C VAL A 46 25.28 22.34 -14.76
N GLU A 47 24.54 22.06 -15.83
CA GLU A 47 23.56 23.02 -16.37
C GLU A 47 22.47 23.35 -15.34
N ILE A 48 21.91 22.33 -14.66
CA ILE A 48 20.90 22.50 -13.61
C ILE A 48 21.42 23.35 -12.44
N GLU A 49 22.69 23.21 -12.07
CA GLU A 49 23.32 24.03 -11.04
C GLU A 49 23.29 25.52 -11.40
N THR A 50 23.56 25.88 -12.66
CA THR A 50 23.41 27.26 -13.14
C THR A 50 21.96 27.78 -13.12
N LEU A 51 20.98 26.87 -13.09
CA LEU A 51 19.56 27.18 -13.01
C LEU A 51 19.02 27.21 -11.57
N GLY A 52 19.89 27.07 -10.57
CA GLY A 52 19.56 27.12 -9.14
C GLY A 52 19.54 25.77 -8.43
N GLY A 53 20.07 24.70 -9.05
CA GLY A 53 20.19 23.38 -8.43
C GLY A 53 18.87 22.61 -8.34
N ILE A 54 18.84 21.57 -7.50
CA ILE A 54 17.69 20.68 -7.27
C ILE A 54 17.37 20.69 -5.78
N ASP A 55 16.14 20.98 -5.40
CA ASP A 55 15.72 20.97 -3.99
C ASP A 55 15.11 19.62 -3.59
N SER A 56 14.46 18.92 -4.52
CA SER A 56 13.97 17.55 -4.26
C SER A 56 13.79 16.73 -5.53
N GLN A 57 13.88 15.42 -5.37
CA GLN A 57 13.66 14.41 -6.39
C GLN A 57 12.31 13.73 -6.14
N TRP A 58 11.59 13.33 -7.18
CA TRP A 58 10.25 12.73 -7.08
C TRP A 58 10.12 11.57 -8.07
N VAL A 59 9.72 10.39 -7.60
CA VAL A 59 9.44 9.22 -8.45
C VAL A 59 7.96 8.90 -8.42
N CYS A 60 7.32 8.63 -9.56
CA CYS A 60 5.90 8.27 -9.57
C CYS A 60 5.68 6.89 -8.95
N HIS A 61 6.61 5.96 -9.16
CA HIS A 61 6.59 4.63 -8.55
C HIS A 61 7.95 3.94 -8.58
N SER A 62 8.01 2.73 -8.02
CA SER A 62 9.25 2.02 -7.82
C SER A 62 10.07 1.70 -9.08
N HIS A 63 9.48 1.57 -10.28
CA HIS A 63 10.27 1.32 -11.49
C HIS A 63 10.99 2.55 -12.01
N ASP A 64 10.55 3.74 -11.62
CA ASP A 64 11.10 5.01 -12.09
C ASP A 64 12.40 5.36 -11.38
N ALA A 65 12.63 4.82 -10.18
CA ALA A 65 13.86 4.98 -9.44
C ALA A 65 15.05 4.40 -10.21
N ILE A 66 16.05 5.25 -10.45
CA ILE A 66 17.27 4.90 -11.15
C ILE A 66 18.11 3.98 -10.25
N LYS A 67 18.45 2.80 -10.77
CA LYS A 67 19.30 1.84 -10.04
C LYS A 67 20.72 2.38 -9.94
N GLY A 68 21.33 2.27 -8.76
CA GLY A 68 22.74 2.59 -8.55
C GLY A 68 22.89 3.77 -7.59
N THR A 69 23.77 4.71 -7.92
CA THR A 69 24.15 5.82 -7.04
C THR A 69 23.59 7.17 -7.49
N THR A 70 22.91 7.27 -8.63
CA THR A 70 22.47 8.56 -9.20
C THR A 70 21.67 9.39 -8.21
N HIS A 71 20.67 8.80 -7.53
CA HIS A 71 19.88 9.52 -6.53
C HIS A 71 20.71 10.01 -5.35
N LYS A 72 21.64 9.17 -4.87
CA LYS A 72 22.59 9.50 -3.81
C LYS A 72 23.51 10.65 -4.23
N GLN A 73 24.05 10.61 -5.44
CA GLN A 73 24.93 11.65 -5.99
C GLN A 73 24.20 12.99 -6.13
N ILE A 74 22.95 12.97 -6.58
CA ILE A 74 22.11 14.19 -6.64
C ILE A 74 21.86 14.73 -5.23
N HIS A 75 21.55 13.87 -4.27
CA HIS A 75 21.38 14.28 -2.88
C HIS A 75 22.67 14.84 -2.26
N GLU A 76 23.82 14.20 -2.50
CA GLU A 76 25.12 14.69 -2.03
C GLU A 76 25.52 16.02 -2.68
N ARG A 77 25.15 16.24 -3.95
CA ARG A 77 25.47 17.47 -4.69
C ARG A 77 24.57 18.64 -4.33
N PHE A 78 23.27 18.41 -4.14
CA PHE A 78 22.28 19.49 -3.98
C PHE A 78 21.51 19.47 -2.66
N GLY A 79 21.70 18.46 -1.81
CA GLY A 79 20.89 18.24 -0.60
C GLY A 79 19.46 17.75 -0.91
N ALA A 80 19.20 17.22 -2.11
CA ALA A 80 17.86 16.93 -2.59
C ALA A 80 17.34 15.54 -2.17
N PRO A 81 16.42 15.40 -1.20
CA PRO A 81 15.85 14.11 -0.81
C PRO A 81 14.94 13.53 -1.91
N LEU A 82 14.77 12.21 -1.89
CA LEU A 82 13.92 11.48 -2.84
C LEU A 82 12.53 11.22 -2.27
N HIS A 83 11.52 11.87 -2.85
CA HIS A 83 10.12 11.71 -2.50
C HIS A 83 9.51 10.48 -3.17
N VAL A 84 8.83 9.65 -2.37
CA VAL A 84 8.20 8.41 -2.82
C VAL A 84 6.94 8.12 -2.01
N HIS A 85 5.92 7.55 -2.65
CA HIS A 85 4.75 7.05 -1.94
C HIS A 85 5.14 5.89 -1.01
N ARG A 86 4.60 5.86 0.22
CA ARG A 86 4.96 4.88 1.26
C ARG A 86 4.97 3.44 0.78
N ILE A 87 3.96 3.05 0.02
CA ILE A 87 3.80 1.68 -0.49
C ILE A 87 5.01 1.22 -1.33
N ASP A 88 5.66 2.15 -2.05
CA ASP A 88 6.82 1.84 -2.89
C ASP A 88 8.17 2.14 -2.23
N ARG A 89 8.20 2.72 -1.01
CA ARG A 89 9.43 3.13 -0.30
C ARG A 89 10.45 2.00 -0.22
N GLY A 90 10.07 0.81 0.23
CA GLY A 90 11.00 -0.31 0.38
C GLY A 90 11.67 -0.72 -0.95
N ARG A 91 10.88 -0.76 -2.03
CA ARG A 91 11.37 -1.07 -3.38
C ARG A 91 12.29 0.03 -3.90
N VAL A 92 11.97 1.30 -3.68
CA VAL A 92 12.80 2.44 -4.08
C VAL A 92 14.09 2.50 -3.26
N ARG A 93 14.04 2.27 -1.93
CA ARG A 93 15.20 2.24 -1.03
C ARG A 93 16.28 1.27 -1.49
N SER A 94 15.88 0.07 -1.90
CA SER A 94 16.83 -0.92 -2.43
C SER A 94 17.55 -0.49 -3.72
N LYS A 95 17.00 0.45 -4.49
CA LYS A 95 17.53 0.92 -5.78
C LYS A 95 18.32 2.23 -5.66
N ALA A 96 17.77 3.19 -4.91
CA ALA A 96 18.23 4.57 -4.91
C ALA A 96 19.31 4.88 -3.86
N ARG A 97 19.33 4.15 -2.72
CA ARG A 97 20.30 4.33 -1.62
C ARG A 97 20.48 5.80 -1.19
N CYS A 98 19.38 6.55 -1.22
CA CYS A 98 19.30 7.98 -0.95
C CYS A 98 18.37 8.22 0.25
N GLU A 99 18.52 9.36 0.94
CA GLU A 99 17.54 9.84 1.90
C GLU A 99 16.17 10.01 1.20
N MET A 100 15.09 9.66 1.90
CA MET A 100 13.75 9.61 1.33
C MET A 100 12.71 10.29 2.21
N ASP A 101 11.94 11.16 1.57
CA ASP A 101 10.70 11.70 2.11
C ASP A 101 9.52 10.85 1.64
N VAL A 102 8.70 10.44 2.59
CA VAL A 102 7.64 9.48 2.34
C VAL A 102 6.30 10.17 2.49
N PHE A 103 5.46 10.01 1.46
CA PHE A 103 4.10 10.54 1.48
C PHE A 103 3.06 9.44 1.28
N GLU A 104 1.80 9.76 1.59
CA GLU A 104 0.69 8.82 1.52
C GLU A 104 -0.57 9.46 0.96
N GLY A 105 -1.29 8.69 0.14
CA GLY A 105 -2.61 9.07 -0.37
C GLY A 105 -2.59 10.33 -1.25
N ASP A 106 -3.73 11.00 -1.30
CA ASP A 106 -3.89 12.28 -2.00
C ASP A 106 -3.59 13.46 -1.07
N GLY A 107 -3.12 14.57 -1.66
CA GLY A 107 -3.04 15.86 -0.95
C GLY A 107 -1.66 16.19 -0.38
N THR A 108 -0.63 15.45 -0.76
CA THR A 108 0.75 15.92 -0.54
C THR A 108 1.01 17.09 -1.47
N THR A 109 1.29 18.25 -0.88
CA THR A 109 1.56 19.48 -1.61
C THR A 109 2.95 19.99 -1.27
N LEU A 110 3.69 20.42 -2.28
CA LEU A 110 4.92 21.19 -2.09
C LEU A 110 4.64 22.63 -2.50
N GLY A 111 4.39 23.49 -1.52
CA GLY A 111 3.88 24.84 -1.77
C GLY A 111 2.42 24.82 -2.24
N ASP A 112 2.04 25.83 -3.03
CA ASP A 112 0.69 26.03 -3.57
C ASP A 112 0.59 25.67 -5.06
N ASP A 113 1.68 25.16 -5.65
CA ASP A 113 1.81 24.92 -7.08
C ASP A 113 2.07 23.46 -7.43
N PHE A 114 2.57 22.62 -6.54
CA PHE A 114 2.88 21.21 -6.82
C PHE A 114 2.10 20.25 -5.92
N GLU A 115 1.38 19.30 -6.53
CA GLU A 115 0.46 18.39 -5.86
C GLU A 115 0.71 16.94 -6.30
N ALA A 116 0.73 16.01 -5.35
CA ALA A 116 0.76 14.57 -5.63
C ALA A 116 -0.65 13.95 -5.50
N PHE A 117 -0.97 13.11 -6.48
CA PHE A 117 -2.21 12.34 -6.53
C PHE A 117 -1.90 10.85 -6.54
N PHE A 118 -2.56 10.11 -5.68
CA PHE A 118 -2.43 8.67 -5.64
C PHE A 118 -3.21 8.06 -6.81
N LEU A 119 -2.50 7.30 -7.65
CA LEU A 119 -3.07 6.71 -8.86
C LEU A 119 -2.42 5.34 -9.12
N PRO A 120 -2.83 4.29 -8.39
CA PRO A 120 -2.16 2.99 -8.40
C PRO A 120 -2.45 2.24 -9.71
N THR A 121 -1.70 2.57 -10.77
CA THR A 121 -1.85 2.03 -12.12
C THR A 121 -1.04 0.76 -12.32
N CYS A 122 0.26 0.91 -12.60
CA CYS A 122 1.19 -0.17 -12.89
C CYS A 122 1.89 -0.71 -11.63
N SER A 123 1.86 0.03 -10.52
CA SER A 123 2.29 -0.42 -9.19
C SER A 123 1.27 -0.02 -8.12
N PRO A 124 1.26 -0.70 -6.95
CA PRO A 124 0.40 -0.34 -5.82
C PRO A 124 0.71 1.05 -5.24
N GLY A 125 1.95 1.55 -5.40
CA GLY A 125 2.39 2.86 -4.90
C GLY A 125 2.38 3.96 -5.93
N HIS A 126 1.87 3.71 -7.15
CA HIS A 126 1.96 4.66 -8.23
C HIS A 126 1.20 5.96 -7.90
N SER A 127 1.89 7.08 -8.09
CA SER A 127 1.38 8.44 -7.91
C SER A 127 1.67 9.27 -9.15
N VAL A 128 0.88 10.31 -9.40
CA VAL A 128 1.13 11.28 -10.47
C VAL A 128 1.22 12.68 -9.88
N TYR A 129 1.96 13.55 -10.56
CA TYR A 129 2.26 14.88 -10.03
C TYR A 129 1.67 15.96 -10.90
N ARG A 130 0.93 16.89 -10.31
CA ARG A 130 0.38 18.05 -10.98
C ARG A 130 1.14 19.30 -10.56
N TRP A 131 1.57 20.10 -11.52
CA TRP A 131 2.27 21.35 -11.28
C TRP A 131 1.59 22.53 -11.98
N LYS A 132 1.34 23.61 -11.24
CA LYS A 132 0.85 24.89 -11.74
C LYS A 132 2.02 25.81 -12.06
N SER A 133 2.19 26.15 -13.33
CA SER A 133 3.23 27.10 -13.75
C SER A 133 2.67 28.04 -14.80
N ARG A 134 2.87 29.35 -14.61
CA ARG A 134 2.52 30.39 -15.60
C ARG A 134 1.07 30.29 -16.12
N GLY A 135 0.13 30.02 -15.21
CA GLY A 135 -1.30 29.89 -15.54
C GLY A 135 -1.70 28.59 -16.24
N LYS A 136 -0.78 27.63 -16.35
CA LYS A 136 -1.01 26.30 -16.94
C LYS A 136 -0.75 25.19 -15.93
N TYR A 137 -1.37 24.04 -16.16
CA TYR A 137 -1.28 22.86 -15.32
C TYR A 137 -0.69 21.67 -16.08
N TYR A 138 0.40 21.14 -15.54
CA TYR A 138 1.22 20.07 -16.11
C TYR A 138 1.06 18.81 -15.26
N LEU A 139 0.72 17.68 -15.87
CA LEU A 139 0.59 16.40 -15.18
C LEU A 139 1.73 15.45 -15.59
N PHE A 140 2.56 15.04 -14.65
CA PHE A 140 3.64 14.08 -14.85
C PHE A 140 3.16 12.67 -14.46
N THR A 141 3.19 11.75 -15.42
CA THR A 141 2.41 10.50 -15.32
C THR A 141 3.24 9.23 -15.38
N SER A 142 4.58 9.33 -15.39
CA SER A 142 5.45 8.17 -15.63
C SER A 142 5.01 7.42 -16.89
N HIS A 143 4.68 6.14 -16.80
CA HIS A 143 4.20 5.31 -17.89
C HIS A 143 2.74 4.88 -17.72
N ALA A 144 1.94 5.70 -17.03
CA ALA A 144 0.57 5.35 -16.66
C ALA A 144 -0.51 5.86 -17.62
N MET A 145 -0.24 6.86 -18.46
CA MET A 145 -1.26 7.52 -19.28
C MET A 145 -0.75 7.81 -20.68
N TYR A 146 -1.48 7.33 -21.67
CA TYR A 146 -1.22 7.58 -23.09
C TYR A 146 -2.51 7.99 -23.79
N TYR A 147 -2.39 8.76 -24.87
CA TYR A 147 -3.52 9.10 -25.74
C TYR A 147 -3.33 8.42 -27.09
N ARG A 148 -4.22 7.48 -27.41
CA ARG A 148 -4.17 6.64 -28.61
C ARG A 148 -5.59 6.41 -29.12
N ASP A 149 -5.75 6.33 -30.44
CA ASP A 149 -7.05 6.05 -31.08
C ASP A 149 -8.19 6.95 -30.55
N ASP A 150 -7.90 8.24 -30.41
CA ASP A 150 -8.80 9.28 -29.88
C ASP A 150 -9.38 8.98 -28.48
N ALA A 151 -8.63 8.21 -27.67
CA ALA A 151 -8.99 7.86 -26.31
C ALA A 151 -7.79 7.89 -25.36
N TRP A 152 -8.08 8.12 -24.08
CA TRP A 152 -7.09 7.97 -23.02
C TRP A 152 -6.97 6.50 -22.62
N ASP A 153 -5.78 5.95 -22.80
CA ASP A 153 -5.38 4.63 -22.32
C ASP A 153 -4.63 4.78 -21.00
N LEU A 154 -5.28 4.34 -19.92
CA LEU A 154 -4.71 4.34 -18.58
C LEU A 154 -4.18 2.93 -18.29
N GLN A 155 -2.85 2.82 -18.09
CA GLN A 155 -2.14 1.54 -17.91
C GLN A 155 -2.35 0.91 -16.53
N PHE A 156 -3.61 0.61 -16.25
CA PHE A 156 -3.99 -0.17 -15.08
C PHE A 156 -3.59 -1.63 -15.26
N ASN A 157 -3.01 -2.21 -14.22
CA ASN A 157 -2.79 -3.63 -14.20
C ASN A 157 -4.14 -4.37 -14.16
N ARG A 158 -4.53 -5.00 -15.27
CA ARG A 158 -5.80 -5.72 -15.43
C ARG A 158 -6.00 -6.88 -14.46
N HIS A 159 -4.94 -7.35 -13.81
CA HIS A 159 -4.98 -8.45 -12.85
C HIS A 159 -5.08 -8.00 -11.39
N ASN A 160 -5.10 -6.68 -11.12
CA ASN A 160 -5.11 -6.16 -9.77
C ASN A 160 -6.14 -5.04 -9.63
N ASP A 161 -7.06 -5.16 -8.68
CA ASP A 161 -8.16 -4.22 -8.40
C ASP A 161 -7.71 -2.95 -7.64
N TRP A 162 -6.52 -2.42 -7.94
CA TRP A 162 -5.99 -1.23 -7.25
C TRP A 162 -6.79 0.06 -7.56
N HIS A 163 -7.77 -0.04 -8.46
CA HIS A 163 -8.56 1.01 -9.12
C HIS A 163 -9.53 1.78 -8.19
N GLY A 164 -9.54 1.52 -6.88
CA GLY A 164 -10.51 2.11 -5.94
C GLY A 164 -10.30 3.59 -5.57
N HIS A 165 -9.19 4.22 -5.99
CA HIS A 165 -8.70 5.46 -5.37
C HIS A 165 -8.48 6.68 -6.30
N VAL A 166 -9.06 6.73 -7.50
CA VAL A 166 -8.81 7.83 -8.48
C VAL A 166 -9.58 9.14 -8.19
N GLY A 167 -9.77 9.49 -6.92
CA GLY A 167 -10.77 10.46 -6.48
C GLY A 167 -10.55 11.89 -6.98
N PRO A 168 -9.58 12.65 -6.43
CA PRO A 168 -9.51 14.09 -6.63
C PRO A 168 -8.91 14.51 -7.98
N LEU A 169 -8.08 13.68 -8.62
CA LEU A 169 -7.44 14.01 -9.91
C LEU A 169 -8.47 14.23 -11.04
N SER A 170 -9.56 13.45 -11.06
CA SER A 170 -10.62 13.55 -12.08
C SER A 170 -11.39 14.87 -12.10
N LYS A 171 -11.17 15.72 -11.08
CA LYS A 171 -11.77 17.05 -10.94
C LYS A 171 -10.77 18.18 -11.23
N GLN A 172 -9.51 17.86 -11.44
CA GLN A 172 -8.47 18.86 -11.65
C GLN A 172 -8.43 19.34 -13.10
N HIS A 173 -8.15 20.64 -13.29
CA HIS A 173 -7.84 21.18 -14.60
C HIS A 173 -6.40 20.81 -14.99
N ILE A 174 -6.22 20.32 -16.22
CA ILE A 174 -4.94 19.84 -16.76
C ILE A 174 -4.80 20.37 -18.19
N ASP A 175 -3.73 21.11 -18.48
CA ASP A 175 -3.43 21.62 -19.82
C ASP A 175 -2.46 20.71 -20.58
N TYR A 176 -1.53 20.06 -19.87
CA TYR A 176 -0.52 19.19 -20.46
C TYR A 176 -0.35 17.88 -19.68
N VAL A 177 -0.13 16.79 -20.41
CA VAL A 177 0.27 15.49 -19.83
C VAL A 177 1.67 15.14 -20.33
N LEU A 178 2.59 14.86 -19.41
CA LEU A 178 4.01 14.60 -19.63
C LEU A 178 4.38 13.20 -19.12
N PRO A 179 4.31 12.18 -19.99
CA PRO A 179 4.74 10.83 -19.65
C PRO A 179 6.25 10.74 -19.43
N GLY A 180 6.67 10.08 -18.36
CA GLY A 180 8.07 9.69 -18.16
C GLY A 180 8.56 8.64 -19.16
N TYR A 181 7.67 7.95 -19.89
CA TYR A 181 8.03 7.08 -21.01
C TYR A 181 7.16 7.39 -22.22
N ALA A 182 7.76 7.44 -23.40
CA ALA A 182 7.04 7.50 -24.67
C ALA A 182 7.48 6.33 -25.55
N PRO A 183 6.57 5.46 -26.01
CA PRO A 183 6.87 4.48 -27.06
C PRO A 183 7.41 5.16 -28.32
N SER A 184 8.17 4.41 -29.13
CA SER A 184 8.86 4.95 -30.32
C SER A 184 7.95 5.64 -31.33
N GLU A 185 6.66 5.31 -31.34
CA GLU A 185 5.66 5.84 -32.28
C GLU A 185 4.82 6.99 -31.69
N GLU A 186 5.12 7.43 -30.46
CA GLU A 186 4.28 8.38 -29.74
C GLU A 186 4.91 9.76 -29.50
N LYS A 187 4.04 10.75 -29.31
CA LYS A 187 4.42 12.09 -28.90
C LYS A 187 5.01 12.06 -27.50
N GLY A 188 6.11 12.77 -27.28
CA GLY A 188 6.78 12.83 -25.97
C GLY A 188 6.02 13.62 -24.88
N PHE A 189 4.91 14.28 -25.21
CA PHE A 189 3.91 14.84 -24.30
C PHE A 189 2.63 15.22 -25.08
N TYR A 190 1.54 15.51 -24.36
CA TYR A 190 0.25 15.91 -24.94
C TYR A 190 -0.17 17.30 -24.46
N SER A 191 -0.62 18.15 -25.38
CA SER A 191 -1.31 19.42 -25.09
C SER A 191 -2.81 19.20 -25.25
N LEU A 192 -3.58 19.43 -24.20
CA LEU A 192 -4.99 19.02 -24.15
C LEU A 192 -5.93 20.15 -24.56
N ASP A 193 -6.66 19.93 -25.64
CA ASP A 193 -7.87 20.69 -25.95
C ASP A 193 -9.03 20.30 -25.01
N ASP A 194 -10.22 20.87 -25.25
CA ASP A 194 -11.41 20.62 -24.44
C ASP A 194 -11.91 19.17 -24.57
N GLU A 195 -11.76 18.53 -25.73
CA GLU A 195 -12.18 17.15 -25.95
C GLU A 195 -11.25 16.17 -25.23
N MET A 196 -9.94 16.34 -25.37
CA MET A 196 -8.94 15.57 -24.66
C MET A 196 -9.10 15.74 -23.15
N ARG A 197 -9.36 16.96 -22.65
CA ARG A 197 -9.62 17.20 -21.21
C ARG A 197 -10.86 16.47 -20.72
N LYS A 198 -11.97 16.55 -21.45
CA LYS A 198 -13.21 15.81 -21.12
C LYS A 198 -12.99 14.30 -21.17
N GLY A 199 -12.27 13.81 -22.18
CA GLY A 199 -11.88 12.42 -22.33
C GLY A 199 -11.05 11.91 -21.16
N LEU A 200 -10.05 12.68 -20.70
CA LEU A 200 -9.21 12.31 -19.56
C LEU A 200 -10.05 12.24 -18.28
N ALA A 201 -10.87 13.26 -18.03
CA ALA A 201 -11.76 13.28 -16.87
C ALA A 201 -12.75 12.08 -16.90
N LYS A 202 -13.28 11.74 -18.08
CA LYS A 202 -14.14 10.56 -18.28
C LYS A 202 -13.39 9.26 -17.99
N ALA A 203 -12.19 9.09 -18.54
CA ALA A 203 -11.35 7.92 -18.31
C ALA A 203 -11.02 7.77 -16.82
N LEU A 204 -10.55 8.83 -16.15
CA LEU A 204 -10.28 8.83 -14.70
C LEU A 204 -11.52 8.49 -13.87
N ARG A 205 -12.70 9.00 -14.23
CA ARG A 205 -13.97 8.66 -13.56
C ARG A 205 -14.43 7.23 -13.83
N ALA A 206 -14.07 6.66 -14.98
CA ALA A 206 -14.37 5.28 -15.33
C ALA A 206 -13.51 4.30 -14.51
N VAL A 207 -12.34 4.73 -14.02
CA VAL A 207 -11.52 4.01 -13.03
C VAL A 207 -12.14 4.08 -11.63
N ARG A 208 -13.44 3.84 -11.51
CA ARG A 208 -14.09 3.69 -10.22
C ARG A 208 -14.16 2.21 -9.90
N GLY A 209 -13.19 1.72 -9.13
CA GLY A 209 -13.44 0.56 -8.29
C GLY A 209 -14.65 0.85 -7.39
N LYS A 210 -15.38 -0.21 -6.99
CA LYS A 210 -16.47 -0.09 -6.01
C LYS A 210 -15.89 0.61 -4.76
N LEU A 211 -16.54 1.67 -4.27
CA LEU A 211 -16.11 2.32 -3.04
C LEU A 211 -16.01 1.25 -1.95
N LEU A 212 -14.80 1.02 -1.46
CA LEU A 212 -14.62 0.10 -0.34
C LEU A 212 -15.36 0.65 0.87
N PRO A 213 -15.93 -0.21 1.72
CA PRO A 213 -16.44 0.19 3.02
C PRO A 213 -15.41 1.03 3.79
N LYS A 214 -15.90 1.98 4.58
CA LYS A 214 -15.01 2.72 5.49
C LYS A 214 -14.36 1.73 6.46
N PRO A 215 -13.09 1.94 6.88
CA PRO A 215 -12.49 1.09 7.90
C PRO A 215 -13.38 1.05 9.15
N PRO A 216 -13.72 -0.14 9.66
CA PRO A 216 -14.64 -0.30 10.77
C PRO A 216 -14.02 0.23 12.07
N GLN A 217 -14.89 0.51 13.04
CA GLN A 217 -14.53 0.87 14.41
C GLN A 217 -15.14 -0.18 15.34
N LEU A 218 -14.38 -0.60 16.36
CA LEU A 218 -14.86 -1.51 17.40
C LEU A 218 -14.41 -0.99 18.76
N GLU A 219 -15.35 -0.89 19.69
CA GLU A 219 -15.06 -0.64 21.10
C GLU A 219 -15.18 -1.95 21.87
N LEU A 220 -14.12 -2.33 22.58
CA LEU A 220 -14.10 -3.55 23.38
C LEU A 220 -14.73 -3.26 24.74
N ALA A 221 -15.62 -4.14 25.21
CA ALA A 221 -16.46 -3.93 26.40
C ALA A 221 -15.71 -3.96 27.77
N GLY A 222 -14.38 -3.83 27.79
CA GLY A 222 -13.53 -3.92 28.98
C GLY A 222 -12.69 -5.20 29.08
N LEU A 223 -12.00 -5.38 30.21
CA LEU A 223 -11.11 -6.53 30.44
C LEU A 223 -11.87 -7.86 30.43
N ALA A 224 -11.53 -8.71 29.47
CA ALA A 224 -12.09 -10.05 29.37
C ALA A 224 -11.60 -10.95 30.50
N LYS A 225 -12.48 -11.88 30.94
CA LYS A 225 -12.19 -12.84 32.01
C LYS A 225 -12.47 -14.26 31.56
N GLY A 226 -11.55 -15.17 31.88
CA GLY A 226 -11.71 -16.61 31.67
C GLY A 226 -11.61 -17.08 30.22
N LEU A 227 -11.05 -16.26 29.32
CA LEU A 227 -10.66 -16.71 27.98
C LEU A 227 -9.49 -17.69 28.09
N LYS A 228 -9.49 -18.72 27.24
CA LYS A 228 -8.47 -19.77 27.20
C LYS A 228 -8.19 -20.16 25.76
N LEU A 229 -6.97 -20.66 25.52
CA LEU A 229 -6.54 -21.33 24.30
C LEU A 229 -6.89 -22.83 24.39
N ASP A 230 -8.18 -23.15 24.41
CA ASP A 230 -8.72 -24.51 24.61
C ASP A 230 -9.27 -25.17 23.33
N GLY A 231 -9.15 -24.49 22.18
CA GLY A 231 -9.62 -24.97 20.88
C GLY A 231 -11.14 -25.02 20.74
N ASN A 232 -11.92 -24.54 21.72
CA ASN A 232 -13.38 -24.62 21.69
C ASN A 232 -14.00 -23.24 21.76
N LEU A 233 -15.13 -23.03 21.08
CA LEU A 233 -15.92 -21.81 21.25
C LEU A 233 -16.68 -21.86 22.59
N SER A 234 -15.93 -21.70 23.68
CA SER A 234 -16.40 -21.82 25.06
C SER A 234 -17.43 -20.75 25.43
N ALA A 235 -18.12 -20.93 26.56
CA ALA A 235 -19.07 -19.94 27.06
C ALA A 235 -18.44 -18.57 27.28
N ALA A 236 -17.14 -18.49 27.58
CA ALA A 236 -16.43 -17.23 27.71
C ALA A 236 -16.26 -16.52 26.36
N TRP A 237 -15.86 -17.25 25.32
CA TRP A 237 -15.76 -16.72 23.96
C TRP A 237 -17.12 -16.28 23.41
N LYS A 238 -18.19 -17.03 23.66
CA LYS A 238 -19.55 -16.69 23.18
C LYS A 238 -20.08 -15.36 23.73
N ARG A 239 -19.55 -14.84 24.83
CA ARG A 239 -19.89 -13.50 25.35
C ARG A 239 -19.22 -12.37 24.58
N VAL A 240 -18.12 -12.64 23.87
CA VAL A 240 -17.43 -11.65 23.05
C VAL A 240 -18.18 -11.52 21.72
N PRO A 241 -18.62 -10.30 21.33
CA PRO A 241 -19.24 -10.08 20.04
C PRO A 241 -18.31 -10.51 18.90
N ALA A 242 -18.87 -11.21 17.92
CA ALA A 242 -18.14 -11.55 16.71
C ALA A 242 -18.20 -10.38 15.71
N VAL A 243 -17.12 -10.18 14.97
CA VAL A 243 -17.08 -9.36 13.78
C VAL A 243 -17.09 -10.25 12.55
N ASP A 244 -17.87 -9.85 11.56
CA ASP A 244 -17.92 -10.53 10.26
C ASP A 244 -16.71 -10.18 9.42
N LEU A 245 -16.28 -11.14 8.59
CA LEU A 245 -15.22 -10.94 7.60
C LEU A 245 -15.84 -10.72 6.22
N ILE A 246 -15.37 -9.69 5.52
CA ILE A 246 -15.78 -9.33 4.17
C ILE A 246 -14.62 -9.56 3.18
N GLY A 247 -14.92 -9.83 1.92
CA GLY A 247 -13.91 -9.94 0.87
C GLY A 247 -13.09 -8.65 0.72
N ASN A 248 -11.87 -8.75 0.19
CA ASN A 248 -10.97 -7.59 0.04
C ASN A 248 -11.54 -6.44 -0.81
N GLN A 249 -12.56 -6.72 -1.65
CA GLN A 249 -13.30 -5.72 -2.43
C GLN A 249 -14.61 -5.26 -1.77
N GLY A 250 -14.84 -5.62 -0.50
CA GLY A 250 -16.07 -5.33 0.24
C GLY A 250 -17.28 -6.17 -0.18
N ASN A 251 -17.06 -7.26 -0.93
CA ASN A 251 -18.08 -8.25 -1.26
C ASN A 251 -18.26 -9.27 -0.12
N THR A 252 -19.40 -9.96 -0.11
CA THR A 252 -19.59 -11.12 0.76
C THR A 252 -18.64 -12.26 0.33
N PRO A 253 -17.88 -12.87 1.25
CA PRO A 253 -17.06 -14.03 0.91
C PRO A 253 -17.93 -15.27 0.68
N GLU A 254 -17.47 -16.16 -0.19
CA GLU A 254 -18.15 -17.44 -0.47
C GLU A 254 -18.19 -18.34 0.79
N HIS A 255 -17.09 -18.34 1.55
CA HIS A 255 -16.97 -19.07 2.81
C HIS A 255 -16.96 -18.08 3.96
N ALA A 256 -18.06 -18.03 4.71
CA ALA A 256 -18.19 -17.18 5.87
C ALA A 256 -17.15 -17.53 6.94
N GLY A 257 -16.62 -16.50 7.59
CA GLY A 257 -15.79 -16.62 8.77
C GLY A 257 -16.09 -15.45 9.69
N SER A 258 -15.90 -15.65 10.97
CA SER A 258 -16.05 -14.59 11.97
C SER A 258 -14.84 -14.58 12.89
N CYS A 259 -14.56 -13.41 13.47
CA CYS A 259 -13.51 -13.25 14.47
C CYS A 259 -14.10 -12.61 15.72
N ARG A 260 -13.70 -13.09 16.89
CA ARG A 260 -13.97 -12.41 18.17
C ARG A 260 -12.68 -11.77 18.64
N ILE A 261 -12.77 -10.50 19.02
CA ILE A 261 -11.62 -9.72 19.47
C ILE A 261 -11.91 -9.27 20.90
N ALA A 262 -10.96 -9.52 21.79
CA ALA A 262 -11.03 -9.12 23.19
C ALA A 262 -9.64 -8.72 23.69
N TYR A 263 -9.56 -8.19 24.91
CA TYR A 263 -8.30 -7.91 25.57
C TYR A 263 -8.45 -8.13 27.07
N ASP A 264 -7.33 -8.39 27.74
CA ASP A 264 -7.22 -8.31 29.19
C ASP A 264 -5.99 -7.46 29.57
N ALA A 265 -5.53 -7.57 30.82
CA ALA A 265 -4.41 -6.79 31.32
C ALA A 265 -3.05 -7.18 30.69
N GLN A 266 -2.97 -8.30 29.98
CA GLN A 266 -1.73 -8.85 29.44
C GLN A 266 -1.79 -9.12 27.93
N TYR A 267 -2.95 -9.45 27.38
CA TYR A 267 -3.06 -9.93 26.01
C TYR A 267 -4.18 -9.26 25.21
N LEU A 268 -3.95 -9.13 23.89
CA LEU A 268 -5.01 -9.11 22.89
C LEU A 268 -5.38 -10.54 22.53
N TRP A 269 -6.68 -10.82 22.46
CA TRP A 269 -7.25 -12.14 22.26
C TRP A 269 -8.05 -12.18 20.96
N PHE A 270 -7.88 -13.26 20.20
CA PHE A 270 -8.57 -13.51 18.95
C PHE A 270 -9.13 -14.93 18.93
N CYS A 271 -10.37 -15.09 18.46
CA CYS A 271 -10.95 -16.41 18.18
C CYS A 271 -11.63 -16.36 16.81
N PHE A 272 -11.04 -17.03 15.84
CA PHE A 272 -11.61 -17.22 14.52
C PHE A 272 -12.47 -18.48 14.51
N ASP A 273 -13.68 -18.35 14.00
CA ASP A 273 -14.60 -19.47 13.72
C ASP A 273 -14.76 -19.55 12.20
N ASN A 274 -14.05 -20.51 11.60
CA ASN A 274 -13.88 -20.61 10.16
C ASN A 274 -14.69 -21.79 9.61
N ASP A 275 -15.87 -21.53 9.07
CA ASP A 275 -16.68 -22.56 8.42
C ASP A 275 -15.97 -23.05 7.16
N GLU A 276 -15.76 -24.36 7.06
CA GLU A 276 -15.04 -25.00 5.96
C GLU A 276 -15.71 -26.35 5.64
N PRO A 277 -16.56 -26.44 4.61
CA PRO A 277 -17.22 -27.68 4.26
C PRO A 277 -16.27 -28.73 3.66
N GLN A 278 -15.09 -28.33 3.17
CA GLN A 278 -14.11 -29.21 2.53
C GLN A 278 -12.88 -29.43 3.42
N MET A 279 -13.10 -29.75 4.72
CA MET A 279 -12.01 -29.96 5.69
C MET A 279 -10.96 -31.00 5.26
N ASP A 280 -11.34 -31.95 4.39
CA ASP A 280 -10.46 -32.95 3.79
C ASP A 280 -9.44 -32.37 2.80
N LYS A 281 -9.71 -31.17 2.27
CA LYS A 281 -8.84 -30.44 1.31
C LYS A 281 -8.09 -29.28 1.94
N LEU A 282 -8.15 -29.15 3.27
CA LEU A 282 -7.46 -28.09 4.01
C LEU A 282 -5.94 -28.20 3.81
N THR A 283 -5.31 -27.11 3.43
CA THR A 283 -3.87 -27.03 3.23
C THR A 283 -3.21 -26.54 4.51
N ALA A 284 -2.41 -27.39 5.15
CA ALA A 284 -1.63 -27.04 6.33
C ALA A 284 -0.30 -27.79 6.30
N LYS A 285 0.65 -27.30 5.50
CA LYS A 285 1.96 -27.91 5.29
C LYS A 285 2.98 -27.43 6.32
N ALA A 286 2.91 -26.16 6.75
CA ALA A 286 3.77 -25.63 7.79
C ALA A 286 3.39 -26.20 9.16
N THR A 287 4.39 -26.64 9.92
CA THR A 287 4.21 -27.28 11.24
C THR A 287 5.07 -26.66 12.34
N LYS A 288 5.98 -25.75 11.97
CA LYS A 288 6.94 -25.12 12.89
C LYS A 288 6.71 -23.62 12.91
N ARG A 289 7.08 -22.99 14.04
CA ARG A 289 7.15 -21.53 14.12
C ARG A 289 8.07 -20.98 13.02
N ASP A 290 7.69 -19.86 12.43
CA ASP A 290 8.44 -19.14 11.39
C ASP A 290 8.76 -19.97 10.14
N SER A 291 7.90 -20.94 9.81
CA SER A 291 8.11 -21.78 8.63
C SER A 291 8.02 -20.98 7.32
N ARG A 292 9.13 -20.97 6.58
CA ARG A 292 9.25 -20.31 5.26
C ARG A 292 9.24 -21.30 4.11
N LYS A 293 9.51 -22.59 4.40
CA LYS A 293 9.52 -23.70 3.45
C LYS A 293 9.12 -24.98 4.20
N PRO A 294 7.88 -25.47 4.04
CA PRO A 294 6.77 -24.83 3.33
C PRO A 294 6.44 -23.46 3.94
N ALA A 295 6.01 -22.52 3.11
CA ALA A 295 5.68 -21.18 3.59
C ALA A 295 4.30 -21.16 4.23
N ILE A 296 4.20 -20.65 5.46
CA ILE A 296 2.93 -20.62 6.19
C ILE A 296 1.83 -19.79 5.51
N TRP A 297 2.19 -18.77 4.73
CA TRP A 297 1.22 -17.95 4.00
C TRP A 297 0.61 -18.66 2.77
N ASP A 298 1.17 -19.81 2.36
CA ASP A 298 0.61 -20.66 1.30
C ASP A 298 -0.37 -21.72 1.84
N ASP A 299 -0.55 -21.79 3.17
CA ASP A 299 -1.53 -22.66 3.83
C ASP A 299 -2.88 -21.96 4.03
N ASP A 300 -3.93 -22.71 4.37
CA ASP A 300 -5.12 -22.17 5.00
C ASP A 300 -4.74 -21.58 6.36
N ASN A 301 -4.93 -20.27 6.50
CA ASN A 301 -4.44 -19.52 7.65
C ASN A 301 -5.35 -18.35 8.01
N VAL A 302 -5.15 -17.85 9.23
CA VAL A 302 -5.64 -16.55 9.67
C VAL A 302 -4.47 -15.62 9.87
N GLU A 303 -4.69 -14.35 9.56
CA GLU A 303 -3.70 -13.30 9.77
C GLU A 303 -4.26 -12.20 10.68
N ILE A 304 -3.41 -11.65 11.53
CA ILE A 304 -3.71 -10.53 12.41
C ILE A 304 -2.67 -9.46 12.14
N PHE A 305 -3.12 -8.23 11.92
CA PHE A 305 -2.26 -7.05 11.79
C PHE A 305 -2.58 -6.07 12.91
N VAL A 306 -1.54 -5.59 13.59
CA VAL A 306 -1.67 -4.66 14.72
C VAL A 306 -0.70 -3.51 14.56
N CYS A 307 -1.21 -2.29 14.42
CA CYS A 307 -0.44 -1.06 14.59
C CYS A 307 -0.75 -0.52 16.00
N PRO A 308 0.23 -0.49 16.93
CA PRO A 308 0.02 -0.13 18.34
C PRO A 308 -0.67 1.21 18.58
N ASP A 309 -0.55 2.13 17.62
CA ASP A 309 -1.25 3.40 17.61
C ASP A 309 -2.11 3.54 16.34
N ALA A 310 -3.39 3.87 16.51
CA ALA A 310 -4.28 4.08 15.37
C ALA A 310 -3.96 5.35 14.55
N LYS A 311 -3.25 6.32 15.14
CA LYS A 311 -2.80 7.56 14.49
C LYS A 311 -1.42 7.40 13.85
N ASP A 312 -0.51 6.71 14.52
CA ASP A 312 0.82 6.40 13.98
C ASP A 312 0.90 4.93 13.55
N ARG A 313 0.81 4.73 12.23
CA ARG A 313 0.81 3.39 11.59
C ARG A 313 2.13 3.10 10.87
N THR A 314 3.22 3.72 11.31
CA THR A 314 4.57 3.45 10.79
C THR A 314 5.12 2.11 11.26
N THR A 315 4.71 1.66 12.45
CA THR A 315 5.02 0.34 13.01
C THR A 315 3.76 -0.51 13.06
N CYS A 316 3.78 -1.66 12.39
CA CYS A 316 2.72 -2.65 12.46
C CYS A 316 3.30 -4.06 12.52
N TYR A 317 2.68 -4.91 13.32
CA TYR A 317 3.03 -6.31 13.50
C TYR A 317 2.07 -7.20 12.71
N GLN A 318 2.56 -8.30 12.20
CA GLN A 318 1.79 -9.33 11.51
C GLN A 318 1.98 -10.66 12.21
N PHE A 319 0.88 -11.38 12.41
CA PHE A 319 0.84 -12.72 12.96
C PHE A 319 0.07 -13.60 12.00
N ILE A 320 0.63 -14.75 11.62
CA ILE A 320 0.01 -15.74 10.76
C ILE A 320 -0.12 -17.04 11.55
N VAL A 321 -1.33 -17.59 11.59
CA VAL A 321 -1.59 -18.90 12.22
C VAL A 321 -2.31 -19.80 11.24
N ASN A 322 -1.69 -20.93 10.89
CA ASN A 322 -2.32 -21.91 9.99
C ASN A 322 -3.14 -22.95 10.76
N ALA A 323 -3.81 -23.85 10.04
CA ALA A 323 -4.62 -24.88 10.66
C ALA A 323 -3.85 -25.95 11.47
N ASN A 324 -2.51 -25.95 11.49
CA ASN A 324 -1.68 -26.81 12.37
C ASN A 324 -1.26 -26.07 13.67
N ALA A 325 -1.79 -24.87 13.93
CA ALA A 325 -1.31 -23.96 14.97
C ALA A 325 0.17 -23.55 14.81
N ALA A 326 0.75 -23.69 13.61
CA ALA A 326 2.04 -23.07 13.33
C ALA A 326 1.87 -21.55 13.36
N VAL A 327 2.83 -20.85 13.96
CA VAL A 327 2.80 -19.39 14.11
C VAL A 327 3.95 -18.79 13.31
N LEU A 328 3.71 -17.68 12.63
CA LEU A 328 4.76 -16.79 12.17
C LEU A 328 4.44 -15.40 12.66
N ASP A 329 5.44 -14.68 13.13
CA ASP A 329 5.32 -13.29 13.50
C ASP A 329 6.43 -12.43 12.90
N GLN A 330 6.09 -11.19 12.60
CA GLN A 330 7.04 -10.24 12.03
C GLN A 330 6.60 -8.80 12.28
N ALA A 331 7.58 -7.89 12.27
CA ALA A 331 7.33 -6.46 12.36
C ALA A 331 7.54 -5.81 10.98
N SER A 332 6.66 -4.87 10.64
CA SER A 332 6.88 -3.90 9.59
C SER A 332 7.07 -2.53 10.23
N ILE A 333 8.30 -2.03 10.16
CA ILE A 333 8.65 -0.70 10.64
C ILE A 333 8.99 0.10 9.41
N ASP A 334 8.34 1.24 9.23
CA ASP A 334 8.70 2.16 8.15
C ASP A 334 8.55 1.54 6.75
N SER A 335 7.59 0.61 6.59
CA SER A 335 7.38 -0.22 5.39
C SER A 335 8.53 -1.21 5.07
N TYR A 336 9.43 -1.43 6.03
CA TYR A 336 10.40 -2.51 6.00
C TYR A 336 9.93 -3.65 6.89
N THR A 337 9.62 -4.79 6.27
CA THR A 337 9.17 -6.00 6.99
C THR A 337 10.36 -6.89 7.33
N SER A 338 10.43 -7.33 8.59
CA SER A 338 11.49 -8.15 9.15
C SER A 338 10.92 -9.26 10.03
N MET A 339 11.27 -10.50 9.68
CA MET A 339 11.01 -11.70 10.51
C MET A 339 12.05 -11.86 11.64
N LYS A 340 12.89 -10.86 11.92
CA LYS A 340 13.83 -10.91 13.07
C LYS A 340 13.14 -10.56 14.39
N TRP A 341 12.03 -9.84 14.32
CA TRP A 341 11.22 -9.55 15.49
C TRP A 341 10.36 -10.76 15.80
N THR A 342 10.32 -11.16 17.06
CA THR A 342 9.56 -12.30 17.57
C THR A 342 8.81 -11.87 18.83
N SER A 343 7.70 -12.53 19.11
CA SER A 343 6.83 -12.32 20.28
C SER A 343 6.57 -13.64 21.02
N ASP A 344 6.03 -13.55 22.22
CA ASP A 344 5.51 -14.69 22.98
C ASP A 344 4.05 -15.02 22.59
N THR A 345 3.66 -14.74 21.34
CA THR A 345 2.34 -15.11 20.81
C THR A 345 2.16 -16.62 20.84
N GLU A 346 0.99 -17.02 21.35
CA GLU A 346 0.56 -18.41 21.43
C GLU A 346 -0.75 -18.61 20.67
N ALA A 347 -0.89 -19.80 20.08
CA ALA A 347 -2.10 -20.19 19.37
C ALA A 347 -2.51 -21.63 19.70
N ASN A 348 -3.82 -21.87 19.69
CA ASN A 348 -4.40 -23.21 19.70
C ASN A 348 -5.40 -23.31 18.55
N VAL A 349 -5.35 -24.42 17.82
CA VAL A 349 -6.25 -24.68 16.70
C VAL A 349 -6.94 -26.03 16.89
N SER A 350 -8.26 -26.04 16.74
CA SER A 350 -9.06 -27.25 16.63
C SER A 350 -9.63 -27.40 15.23
N ARG A 351 -9.81 -28.66 14.80
CA ARG A 351 -10.46 -29.01 13.54
C ARG A 351 -11.68 -29.84 13.86
N GLU A 352 -12.83 -29.37 13.43
CA GLU A 352 -14.10 -30.07 13.55
C GLU A 352 -14.50 -30.62 12.17
N LYS A 353 -15.70 -31.21 12.08
CA LYS A 353 -16.19 -31.85 10.86
C LYS A 353 -16.31 -30.88 9.67
N ASN A 354 -16.73 -29.65 9.92
CA ASN A 354 -17.08 -28.65 8.89
C ASN A 354 -16.58 -27.25 9.23
N LYS A 355 -15.64 -27.13 10.16
CA LYS A 355 -15.03 -25.87 10.58
C LYS A 355 -13.69 -26.12 11.24
N TRP A 356 -12.92 -25.05 11.41
CA TRP A 356 -11.77 -25.03 12.30
C TRP A 356 -11.76 -23.75 13.11
N ILE A 357 -11.32 -23.85 14.36
CA ILE A 357 -11.28 -22.74 15.31
C ILE A 357 -9.82 -22.40 15.57
N ALA A 358 -9.44 -21.15 15.36
CA ALA A 358 -8.11 -20.66 15.72
C ALA A 358 -8.22 -19.63 16.84
N GLN A 359 -7.65 -19.96 17.99
CA GLN A 359 -7.56 -19.06 19.14
C GLN A 359 -6.12 -18.58 19.28
N ILE A 360 -5.94 -17.28 19.45
CA ILE A 360 -4.63 -16.62 19.51
C ILE A 360 -4.64 -15.63 20.67
N ARG A 361 -3.54 -15.57 21.42
CA ARG A 361 -3.27 -14.49 22.37
C ARG A 361 -1.93 -13.84 22.05
N ILE A 362 -1.92 -12.52 21.98
CA ILE A 362 -0.74 -11.71 21.64
C ILE A 362 -0.41 -10.86 22.86
N PRO A 363 0.79 -10.98 23.46
CA PRO A 363 1.19 -10.15 24.59
C PRO A 363 1.18 -8.67 24.21
N LEU A 364 0.50 -7.85 25.01
CA LEU A 364 0.44 -6.40 24.83
C LEU A 364 1.83 -5.75 25.00
N ALA A 365 2.65 -6.31 25.90
CA ALA A 365 4.02 -5.85 26.14
C ALA A 365 4.90 -5.96 24.89
N ASP A 366 4.78 -7.05 24.11
CA ASP A 366 5.56 -7.26 22.88
C ASP A 366 5.21 -6.23 21.79
N LEU A 367 3.98 -5.72 21.83
CA LEU A 367 3.48 -4.68 20.94
C LEU A 367 3.83 -3.26 21.44
N GLY A 368 4.38 -3.12 22.65
CA GLY A 368 4.56 -1.82 23.30
C GLY A 368 3.24 -1.11 23.62
N VAL A 369 2.17 -1.87 23.88
CA VAL A 369 0.84 -1.34 24.18
C VAL A 369 0.55 -1.45 25.66
N GLU A 370 0.29 -0.31 26.31
CA GLU A 370 -0.27 -0.28 27.66
C GLU A 370 -1.81 -0.37 27.59
N PRO A 371 -2.44 -1.37 28.24
CA PRO A 371 -3.89 -1.55 28.24
C PRO A 371 -4.57 -0.47 29.09
N SER A 372 -4.84 0.67 28.47
CA SER A 372 -5.53 1.81 29.08
C SER A 372 -6.85 2.07 28.37
N THR A 373 -7.88 2.43 29.13
CA THR A 373 -9.18 2.84 28.60
C THR A 373 -9.00 3.97 27.58
N GLY A 374 -9.65 3.83 26.44
CA GLY A 374 -9.58 4.79 25.33
C GLY A 374 -8.36 4.62 24.42
N LYS A 375 -7.41 3.72 24.72
CA LYS A 375 -6.30 3.40 23.82
C LYS A 375 -6.84 2.91 22.49
N LYS A 376 -6.38 3.52 21.39
CA LYS A 376 -6.78 3.19 20.02
C LYS A 376 -5.65 2.48 19.30
N ILE A 377 -5.98 1.31 18.75
CA ILE A 377 -5.07 0.43 18.04
C ILE A 377 -5.57 0.28 16.60
N GLY A 378 -4.68 0.45 15.62
CA GLY A 378 -5.00 0.12 14.23
C GLY A 378 -4.97 -1.40 14.05
N LEU A 379 -6.05 -2.00 13.55
CA LEU A 379 -6.17 -3.45 13.52
C LEU A 379 -6.88 -3.94 12.25
N ASN A 380 -6.40 -5.06 11.71
CA ASN A 380 -7.16 -5.85 10.76
C ASN A 380 -6.91 -7.33 10.99
N VAL A 381 -7.89 -8.16 10.62
CA VAL A 381 -7.80 -9.61 10.68
C VAL A 381 -8.25 -10.19 9.37
N TYR A 382 -7.68 -11.33 8.98
CA TYR A 382 -8.01 -12.02 7.74
C TYR A 382 -8.13 -13.53 7.96
N ARG A 383 -9.00 -14.15 7.18
CA ARG A 383 -8.97 -15.57 6.83
C ARG A 383 -8.49 -15.67 5.38
N ASN A 384 -7.41 -16.41 5.16
CA ASN A 384 -6.93 -16.82 3.85
C ASN A 384 -7.31 -18.29 3.62
N ARG A 385 -8.06 -18.54 2.55
CA ARG A 385 -8.51 -19.86 2.17
C ARG A 385 -7.81 -20.31 0.89
N VAL A 386 -7.08 -21.43 0.96
CA VAL A 386 -6.43 -22.13 -0.15
C VAL A 386 -7.09 -23.51 -0.38
N CYS A 387 -7.92 -23.96 0.58
CA CYS A 387 -8.63 -25.23 0.58
C CYS A 387 -9.20 -25.64 -0.79
N GLY A 388 -8.59 -26.67 -1.39
CA GLY A 388 -9.01 -27.24 -2.67
C GLY A 388 -8.88 -26.33 -3.90
N ALA A 389 -8.17 -25.20 -3.79
CA ALA A 389 -8.05 -24.19 -4.84
C ALA A 389 -6.60 -23.96 -5.29
N THR A 390 -6.42 -23.40 -6.49
CA THR A 390 -5.11 -22.98 -7.01
C THR A 390 -4.71 -21.59 -6.50
N ASP A 391 -5.68 -20.72 -6.30
CA ASP A 391 -5.49 -19.34 -5.82
C ASP A 391 -6.15 -19.15 -4.45
N SER A 392 -5.49 -18.37 -3.60
CA SER A 392 -6.03 -18.02 -2.28
C SER A 392 -7.16 -17.00 -2.40
N THR A 393 -8.23 -17.21 -1.64
CA THR A 393 -9.27 -16.20 -1.40
C THR A 393 -9.14 -15.64 0.01
N ALA A 394 -9.24 -14.32 0.14
CA ALA A 394 -9.11 -13.64 1.42
C ALA A 394 -10.39 -12.91 1.82
N SER A 395 -10.72 -13.00 3.11
CA SER A 395 -11.77 -12.23 3.76
C SER A 395 -11.22 -11.63 5.04
N GLY A 396 -11.58 -10.39 5.38
CA GLY A 396 -11.06 -9.71 6.55
C GLY A 396 -12.04 -8.71 7.15
N TRP A 397 -11.71 -8.17 8.33
CA TRP A 397 -12.59 -7.25 9.05
C TRP A 397 -12.71 -5.89 8.33
N SER A 398 -11.63 -5.40 7.75
CA SER A 398 -11.60 -4.20 6.91
C SER A 398 -11.16 -4.54 5.48
N ALA A 399 -11.90 -4.05 4.49
CA ALA A 399 -11.55 -4.20 3.08
C ALA A 399 -10.43 -3.22 2.68
N VAL A 400 -9.37 -3.77 2.07
CA VAL A 400 -8.19 -3.00 1.65
C VAL A 400 -8.10 -2.75 0.15
N GLY A 401 -8.85 -3.48 -0.69
CA GLY A 401 -8.86 -3.35 -2.16
C GLY A 401 -7.56 -3.77 -2.86
N LEU A 402 -6.54 -4.16 -2.10
CA LEU A 402 -5.23 -4.58 -2.60
C LEU A 402 -5.03 -6.07 -2.35
N ARG A 403 -4.12 -6.69 -3.13
CA ARG A 403 -3.66 -8.06 -2.90
C ARG A 403 -2.86 -8.19 -1.59
N SER A 404 -2.17 -7.12 -1.18
CA SER A 404 -1.39 -7.12 0.06
C SER A 404 -2.27 -6.72 1.24
N HIS A 405 -2.29 -7.58 2.26
CA HIS A 405 -3.02 -7.33 3.50
C HIS A 405 -2.40 -6.23 4.36
N LEU A 406 -1.07 -6.03 4.27
CA LEU A 406 -0.33 -5.00 5.01
C LEU A 406 -0.57 -3.62 4.38
N THR A 407 -1.76 -3.08 4.60
CA THR A 407 -2.18 -1.75 4.15
C THR A 407 -2.65 -0.94 5.37
N PRO A 408 -1.72 -0.42 6.20
CA PRO A 408 -2.09 0.14 7.50
C PRO A 408 -3.11 1.27 7.42
N SER A 409 -3.09 2.11 6.40
CA SER A 409 -4.08 3.19 6.20
C SER A 409 -5.53 2.70 6.06
N ARG A 410 -5.74 1.41 5.79
CA ARG A 410 -7.06 0.78 5.63
C ARG A 410 -7.48 -0.08 6.82
N PHE A 411 -6.64 -0.25 7.83
CA PHE A 411 -7.00 -0.99 9.03
C PHE A 411 -8.14 -0.30 9.77
N GLY A 412 -9.02 -1.12 10.36
CA GLY A 412 -10.02 -0.65 11.31
C GLY A 412 -9.35 -0.11 12.57
N VAL A 413 -10.15 0.39 13.49
CA VAL A 413 -9.67 0.87 14.79
C VAL A 413 -10.39 0.16 15.91
N VAL A 414 -9.61 -0.43 16.80
CA VAL A 414 -10.10 -1.01 18.05
C VAL A 414 -9.80 -0.04 19.18
N THR A 415 -10.81 0.28 19.98
CA THR A 415 -10.69 1.09 21.21
C THR A 415 -10.82 0.17 22.42
N LEU A 416 -9.83 0.20 23.31
CA LEU A 416 -9.88 -0.54 24.58
C LEU A 416 -10.87 0.17 25.51
N GLY A 417 -11.97 -0.49 25.89
CA GLY A 417 -13.01 0.12 26.72
C GLY A 417 -12.72 0.11 28.22
N THR A 418 -13.78 0.32 29.00
CA THR A 418 -13.77 0.35 30.48
C THR A 418 -14.06 -1.00 31.09
#